data_AF-A0AAJ4XWI1-F1
#
_entry.id   AF-A0AAJ4XWI1-F1
#
_cell.length_a   1.000
_cell.length_b   1.000
_cell.length_c   1.000
_cell.angle_alpha   90.00
_cell.angle_beta   90.00
_cell.angle_gamma   90.00
#
_symmetry.space_group_name_H-M   'P 1'
#
loop_
_entity.id
_entity.type
_entity.pdbx_description
1 polymer ?
#
loop_
_entity_poly.entity_id
_entity_poly.type
_entity_poly.pdbx_seq_one_letter_code
_entity_poly.pdbx_strand_id
1 'polypeptide(L)' 'MAEPTQTAGTTTTPPAYAYCAWHQGVTRDVRLIQIDETGSGPGTGRQKFACHPCQITHGLVPLADR' A
#
# COMPACT_ATOMS: atom_id res chain seq x y z
N MET A 1 -23.44 -33.01 -4.11
CA MET A 1 -22.13 -32.69 -3.52
C MET A 1 -21.30 -32.01 -4.58
N ALA A 2 -20.91 -30.76 -4.36
CA ALA A 2 -19.83 -30.07 -5.07
C ALA A 2 -19.37 -28.94 -4.15
N GLU A 3 -18.21 -29.16 -3.55
CA GLU A 3 -17.42 -28.23 -2.74
C GLU A 3 -17.29 -26.83 -3.36
N PRO A 4 -17.30 -25.74 -2.57
CA PRO A 4 -16.68 -24.51 -3.01
C PRO A 4 -15.17 -24.75 -2.97
N THR A 5 -14.57 -25.08 -4.11
CA THR A 5 -13.12 -25.03 -4.28
C THR A 5 -12.66 -23.58 -4.11
N GLN A 6 -12.33 -23.21 -2.86
CA GLN A 6 -11.55 -22.03 -2.58
C GLN A 6 -10.13 -22.35 -3.05
N THR A 7 -9.87 -22.07 -4.32
CA THR A 7 -8.51 -21.88 -4.82
C THR A 7 -7.90 -20.85 -3.90
N ALA A 8 -6.89 -21.28 -3.11
CA ALA A 8 -6.06 -20.39 -2.34
C ALA A 8 -5.52 -19.36 -3.33
N GLY A 9 -6.15 -18.18 -3.36
CA GLY A 9 -5.62 -17.03 -4.03
C GLY A 9 -4.30 -16.79 -3.34
N THR A 10 -3.23 -17.25 -3.96
CA THR A 10 -1.91 -16.72 -3.69
C THR A 10 -2.09 -15.23 -3.79
N THR A 11 -2.19 -14.57 -2.64
CA THR A 11 -1.88 -13.16 -2.49
C THR A 11 -0.38 -13.08 -2.75
N THR A 12 0.01 -13.38 -4.00
CA THR A 12 1.14 -12.80 -4.67
C THR A 12 0.75 -11.33 -4.68
N THR A 13 0.96 -10.64 -3.55
CA THR A 13 0.99 -9.19 -3.53
C THR A 13 1.97 -8.89 -4.65
N PRO A 14 1.51 -8.43 -5.83
CA PRO A 14 2.44 -8.11 -6.89
C PRO A 14 3.43 -7.13 -6.25
N PRO A 15 4.75 -7.26 -6.51
CA PRO A 15 5.71 -6.29 -5.99
C PRO A 15 5.19 -4.91 -6.39
N ALA A 16 4.61 -4.20 -5.42
CA ALA A 16 3.68 -3.14 -5.73
C ALA A 16 4.55 -1.99 -6.25
N TYR A 17 4.52 -1.78 -7.55
CA TYR A 17 5.00 -0.55 -8.12
C TYR A 17 3.93 0.48 -7.82
N ALA A 18 4.22 1.37 -6.88
CA ALA A 18 3.33 2.48 -6.56
C ALA A 18 4.14 3.75 -6.42
N TYR A 19 3.41 4.85 -6.46
CA TYR A 19 3.97 6.16 -6.30
C TYR A 19 4.29 6.42 -4.82
N CYS A 20 5.55 6.70 -4.52
CA CYS A 20 5.95 7.16 -3.23
C CYS A 20 5.60 8.63 -3.04
N ALA A 21 4.73 8.94 -2.08
CA ALA A 21 4.29 10.31 -1.82
C ALA A 21 5.38 11.21 -1.18
N TRP A 22 6.49 10.63 -0.71
CA TRP A 22 7.56 11.36 -0.01
C TRP A 22 8.62 11.91 -0.97
N HIS A 23 9.24 11.04 -1.78
CA HIS A 23 10.18 11.47 -2.82
C HIS A 23 9.49 11.73 -4.17
N GLN A 24 8.17 11.55 -4.24
CA GLN A 24 7.35 11.85 -5.41
C GLN A 24 7.74 11.07 -6.67
N GLY A 25 8.08 9.79 -6.52
CA GLY A 25 8.53 8.93 -7.63
C GLY A 25 7.88 7.54 -7.59
N VAL A 26 7.80 6.89 -8.76
CA VAL A 26 7.35 5.50 -8.86
C VAL A 26 8.50 4.59 -8.51
N THR A 27 8.28 3.67 -7.59
CA THR A 27 9.31 2.71 -7.18
C THR A 27 8.70 1.38 -6.79
N ARG A 28 9.57 0.38 -6.71
CA ARG A 28 9.22 -0.96 -6.23
C ARG A 28 9.31 -1.00 -4.71
N ASP A 29 8.71 -2.01 -4.11
CA ASP A 29 8.79 -2.24 -2.66
C ASP A 29 8.25 -1.06 -1.83
N VAL A 30 7.20 -0.42 -2.35
CA VAL A 30 6.42 0.56 -1.60
C VAL A 30 5.47 -0.13 -0.64
N ARG A 31 5.27 0.49 0.51
CA ARG A 31 4.30 0.08 1.52
C ARG A 31 3.32 1.21 1.76
N LEU A 32 2.07 0.86 2.01
CA LEU A 32 1.06 1.82 2.43
C LEU A 32 1.43 2.33 3.83
N ILE A 33 1.56 3.64 3.99
CA ILE A 33 1.89 4.26 5.28
C ILE A 33 0.62 4.82 5.92
N GLN A 34 -0.21 5.49 5.12
CA GLN A 34 -1.42 6.12 5.62
C GLN A 34 -2.49 6.11 4.55
N ILE A 35 -3.75 5.91 4.95
CA ILE A 35 -4.91 6.17 4.11
C ILE A 35 -5.49 7.49 4.62
N ASP A 36 -5.44 8.53 3.79
CA ASP A 36 -6.06 9.80 4.12
C ASP A 36 -7.51 9.78 3.63
N GLU A 37 -8.44 9.50 4.55
CA GLU A 37 -9.88 9.47 4.28
C GLU A 37 -10.49 10.88 4.23
N THR A 38 -9.68 11.93 4.47
CA THR A 38 -10.12 13.33 4.56
C THR A 38 -10.41 13.97 3.20
N GLY A 39 -10.37 13.20 2.11
CA GLY A 39 -10.93 13.65 0.84
C GLY A 39 -12.43 13.89 1.01
N SER A 40 -12.85 15.15 1.09
CA SER A 40 -14.27 15.55 1.05
C SER A 40 -14.88 15.19 -0.31
N GLY A 41 -15.16 13.92 -0.53
CA GLY A 41 -15.72 13.40 -1.76
C GLY A 41 -15.83 11.87 -1.70
N PRO A 42 -17.00 11.29 -2.01
CA PRO A 42 -17.19 9.84 -1.98
C PRO A 42 -16.15 9.15 -2.89
N GLY A 43 -15.34 8.27 -2.31
CA GLY A 43 -14.35 7.47 -3.04
C GLY A 43 -12.94 8.06 -3.18
N THR A 44 -12.63 9.20 -2.56
CA THR A 44 -11.32 9.89 -2.76
C THR A 44 -10.38 9.75 -1.56
N GLY A 45 -10.29 8.55 -0.99
CA GLY A 45 -9.25 8.26 0.00
C GLY A 45 -7.87 8.31 -0.65
N ARG A 46 -7.01 9.27 -0.26
CA ARG A 46 -5.64 9.36 -0.80
C ARG A 46 -4.74 8.41 -0.01
N GLN A 47 -4.45 7.26 -0.61
CA GLN A 47 -3.48 6.32 -0.07
C GLN A 47 -2.05 6.88 -0.27
N LYS A 48 -1.35 7.09 0.84
CA LYS A 48 0.05 7.52 0.86
C LYS A 48 0.95 6.30 1.00
N PHE A 49 1.67 5.98 -0.06
CA PHE A 49 2.67 4.91 -0.06
C PHE A 49 4.08 5.48 0.10
N ALA A 50 4.95 4.76 0.80
CA ALA A 50 6.37 5.07 0.90
C ALA A 50 7.22 3.86 0.56
N CYS A 51 8.34 4.08 -0.12
CA CYS A 51 9.35 3.04 -0.32
C CYS A 51 10.19 2.81 0.93
N HIS A 52 10.85 1.66 0.99
CA HIS A 52 11.73 1.30 2.11
C HIS A 52 12.78 2.37 2.47
N PRO A 53 13.52 3.00 1.52
CA PRO A 53 14.47 4.04 1.90
C PRO A 53 13.79 5.29 2.48
N CYS A 54 12.64 5.70 1.95
CA CYS A 54 11.89 6.82 2.54
C CYS A 54 11.32 6.49 3.92
N GLN A 55 10.93 5.23 4.17
CA GLN A 55 10.50 4.79 5.48
C GLN A 55 11.61 4.97 6.51
N ILE A 56 12.84 4.56 6.18
CA ILE A 56 13.99 4.70 7.09
C ILE A 56 14.36 6.17 7.28
N THR A 57 14.50 6.94 6.19
CA THR A 57 14.92 8.35 6.25
C THR A 57 13.96 9.24 7.04
N HIS A 58 12.65 8.99 6.92
CA HIS A 58 11.62 9.79 7.58
C HIS A 58 11.04 9.11 8.83
N GLY A 59 11.51 7.91 9.20
CA GLY A 59 10.96 7.13 10.32
C GLY A 59 9.49 6.75 10.14
N LEU A 60 9.05 6.45 8.91
CA LEU A 60 7.66 6.12 8.60
C LEU A 60 7.39 4.66 8.91
N VAL A 61 6.29 4.41 9.61
CA VAL A 61 5.82 3.05 9.92
C VAL A 61 4.77 2.65 8.89
N PRO A 62 4.94 1.53 8.16
CA PRO A 62 3.90 0.98 7.31
C PRO A 62 2.61 0.72 8.08
N LEU A 63 1.46 0.97 7.44
CA LEU A 63 0.15 0.68 8.03
C LEU A 63 -0.02 -0.81 8.37
N ALA A 64 0.68 -1.70 7.66
CA ALA A 64 0.67 -3.13 7.96
C ALA A 64 1.48 -3.52 9.22
N ASP A 65 2.33 -2.62 9.71
CA ASP A 65 3.19 -2.82 10.89
C ASP A 65 2.65 -2.10 12.14
N ARG A 66 1.57 -1.33 11.99
CA ARG A 66 0.87 -0.61 13.05
C ARG A 66 -0.34 -1.40 13.56
#